data_AF-A0A5K7SF22-F1
#
_entry.id   AF-A0A5K7SF22-F1
#
_cell.length_a   1.000
_cell.length_b   1.000
_cell.length_c   1.000
_cell.angle_alpha   90.00
_cell.angle_beta   90.00
_cell.angle_gamma   90.00
#
_symmetry.space_group_name_H-M   'P 1'
#
loop_
_entity.id
_entity.type
_entity.pdbx_description
1 polymer ?
#
loop_
_entity_poly.entity_id
_entity_poly.type
_entity_poly.pdbx_seq_one_letter_code
_entity_poly.pdbx_strand_id
1 'polypeptide(L)' 'MIYRLFGLGNLIIYTSDKTTPIFRLNAIKDPEEKYKILRGLVELNRREKHVFEVD' A
#
# COMPACT_ATOMS: atom_id res chain seq x y z
N MET A 1 -19.44 -6.49 7.18
CA MET A 1 -20.27 -5.38 6.62
C MET A 1 -20.11 -4.10 7.45
N ILE A 2 -20.13 -4.19 8.79
CA ILE A 2 -19.95 -3.07 9.74
C ILE A 2 -18.75 -2.17 9.42
N TYR A 3 -17.56 -2.71 9.17
CA TYR A 3 -16.36 -1.89 8.88
C TYR A 3 -16.53 -0.88 7.74
N ARG A 4 -17.21 -1.26 6.64
CA ARG A 4 -17.44 -0.35 5.51
C ARG A 4 -18.32 0.84 5.87
N LEU A 5 -19.27 0.68 6.80
CA LEU A 5 -20.15 1.77 7.25
C LEU A 5 -19.37 2.84 8.02
N PHE A 6 -18.24 2.47 8.62
CA PHE A 6 -17.35 3.38 9.36
C PHE A 6 -16.18 3.91 8.51
N GLY A 7 -16.25 3.74 7.18
CA GLY A 7 -15.16 4.12 6.28
C GLY A 7 -13.89 3.27 6.46
N LEU A 8 -14.02 2.10 7.10
CA LEU A 8 -12.91 1.18 7.32
C LEU A 8 -12.86 0.15 6.18
N GLY A 9 -11.69 0.01 5.57
CA GLY A 9 -11.42 -0.99 4.54
C GLY A 9 -10.07 -1.65 4.74
N ASN A 10 -9.60 -2.33 3.70
CA ASN A 10 -8.38 -3.12 3.76
C ASN A 10 -7.40 -2.65 2.67
N LEU A 11 -6.11 -2.68 2.99
CA LEU A 11 -5.02 -2.48 2.04
C LEU A 11 -4.14 -3.72 2.05
N ILE A 12 -3.78 -4.19 0.86
CA ILE A 12 -2.86 -5.31 0.68
C ILE A 12 -1.67 -4.78 -0.10
N ILE A 13 -0.49 -4.86 0.51
CA ILE A 13 0.77 -4.45 -0.10
C ILE A 13 1.49 -5.72 -0.52
N TYR A 14 1.84 -5.77 -1.81
CA TYR A 14 2.70 -6.79 -2.37
C TYR A 14 4.11 -6.21 -2.51
N THR A 15 5.11 -6.96 -2.07
CA THR A 15 6.52 -6.56 -2.11
C THR A 15 7.36 -7.68 -2.70
N SER A 16 8.48 -7.30 -3.31
CA SER A 16 9.51 -8.22 -3.78
C SER A 16 10.38 -8.78 -2.65
N ASP A 17 10.15 -8.36 -1.40
CA ASP A 17 10.80 -8.96 -0.23
C ASP A 17 10.48 -10.45 -0.14
N LYS A 18 11.52 -11.27 -0.05
CA LYS A 18 11.42 -12.73 -0.11
C LYS A 18 10.95 -13.35 1.21
N THR A 19 10.94 -12.59 2.31
CA THR A 19 10.59 -13.11 3.64
C THR A 19 9.13 -12.91 3.97
N THR A 20 8.58 -11.71 3.70
CA THR A 20 7.17 -11.39 3.92
C THR A 20 6.59 -10.65 2.70
N PRO A 21 6.23 -11.36 1.62
CA PRO A 21 5.88 -10.76 0.34
C PRO A 21 4.50 -10.06 0.35
N ILE A 22 3.68 -10.31 1.37
CA ILE A 22 2.30 -9.79 1.47
C ILE A 22 2.09 -9.18 2.85
N PHE A 23 1.82 -7.88 2.89
CA PHE A 23 1.45 -7.18 4.11
C PHE A 23 -0.01 -6.74 4.05
N ARG A 24 -0.81 -7.16 5.04
CA ARG A 24 -2.27 -6.92 5.09
C ARG A 24 -2.60 -5.94 6.20
N LEU A 25 -3.12 -4.80 5.81
CA LEU A 25 -3.63 -3.77 6.70
C LEU A 25 -5.15 -3.83 6.70
N ASN A 26 -5.73 -4.34 7.78
CA ASN A 26 -7.18 -4.48 7.93
C ASN A 26 -7.76 -3.31 8.75
N ALA A 27 -9.03 -2.98 8.50
CA ALA A 27 -9.76 -1.94 9.22
C ALA A 27 -9.06 -0.56 9.21
N ILE A 28 -8.47 -0.20 8.06
CA ILE A 28 -7.89 1.12 7.82
C ILE A 28 -8.98 2.10 7.45
N LYS A 29 -8.99 3.25 8.12
CA LYS A 29 -9.87 4.36 7.81
C LYS A 29 -9.45 5.07 6.53
N ASP A 30 -10.43 5.40 5.70
CA ASP A 30 -10.26 6.09 4.41
C ASP A 30 -9.20 5.40 3.53
N PRO A 31 -9.38 4.09 3.25
CA PRO A 31 -8.34 3.23 2.64
C PRO A 31 -7.84 3.75 1.28
N GLU A 32 -8.69 4.44 0.51
CA GLU A 32 -8.32 5.00 -0.79
C GLU A 32 -7.36 6.20 -0.67
N GLU A 33 -7.56 7.06 0.33
CA GLU A 33 -6.62 8.14 0.64
C GLU A 33 -5.28 7.56 1.06
N LYS A 34 -5.29 6.57 1.95
CA LYS A 34 -4.08 5.89 2.42
C LYS A 34 -3.35 5.16 1.29
N TYR A 35 -4.08 4.57 0.34
CA TYR A 35 -3.51 4.03 -0.88
C TYR A 35 -2.75 5.08 -1.68
N LYS A 36 -3.35 6.25 -1.93
CA LYS A 36 -2.72 7.35 -2.70
C LYS A 36 -1.44 7.84 -2.02
N ILE A 37 -1.46 8.01 -0.70
CA ILE A 37 -0.28 8.40 0.09
C ILE A 37 0.82 7.35 -0.04
N LEU A 38 0.49 6.07 0.21
CA LEU A 38 1.46 4.97 0.11
C LEU A 38 2.06 4.87 -1.29
N ARG A 39 1.24 5.00 -2.34
CA ARG A 39 1.72 4.99 -3.72
C ARG A 39 2.69 6.15 -3.97
N GLY A 40 2.35 7.36 -3.54
CA GLY A 40 3.22 8.53 -3.68
C GLY A 40 4.58 8.36 -3.02
N LEU A 41 4.61 7.76 -1.82
CA LEU A 41 5.85 7.46 -1.10
C LEU A 41 6.70 6.39 -1.81
N VAL A 42 6.07 5.35 -2.36
CA VAL A 42 6.77 4.33 -3.15
C VAL A 42 7.40 4.92 -4.40
N GLU A 43 6.66 5.75 -5.15
CA GLU A 43 7.19 6.41 -6.35
C GLU A 43 8.31 7.41 -6.03
N LEU A 44 8.21 8.13 -4.91
CA LEU A 44 9.29 8.99 -4.44
C LEU A 44 10.55 8.15 -4.14
N ASN A 45 10.42 7.07 -3.38
CA ASN A 45 11.52 6.19 -3.02
C ASN A 45 12.16 5.53 -4.26
N ARG A 46 11.36 5.13 -5.25
CA ARG A 46 11.84 4.61 -6.55
C ARG A 46 12.70 5.64 -7.29
N ARG A 47 12.23 6.88 -7.36
CA ARG A 47 12.98 7.98 -7.99
C ARG A 47 14.30 8.27 -7.26
N GLU A 48 14.28 8.33 -5.93
CA GLU A 48 15.48 8.58 -5.12
C GLU A 48 16.52 7.46 -5.26
N LYS A 49 16.07 6.20 -5.30
CA LYS A 49 16.96 5.05 -5.42
C LYS A 49 17.36 4.74 -6.87
N HIS A 50 16.78 5.43 -7.85
CA HIS A 50 16.92 5.12 -9.27
C HIS A 50 16.58 3.65 -9.59
N VAL A 51 15.63 3.05 -8.86
CA VAL A 51 15.19 1.67 -9.08
C VAL A 51 13.85 1.71 -9.82
N PHE A 52 13.90 1.34 -11.10
CA PHE A 52 12.74 1.19 -11.96
C PHE A 52 12.53 -0.30 -12.26
N GLU A 53 11.28 -0.75 -12.33
CA GLU A 53 11.00 -2.09 -12.86
C GLU A 53 11.51 -2.13 -14.31
N VAL A 54 12.47 -3.02 -14.55
CA VAL A 54 12.87 -3.40 -15.90
C VAL A 54 11.86 -4.47 -16.28
N ASP A 55 10.90 -4.08 -17.12
CA ASP A 55 9.87 -4.98 -17.68
C ASP A 55 10.51 -6.16 -18.44
#